data_AF-A0A7Y4VQS6-F1
#
_entry.id   AF-A0A7Y4VQS6-F1
#
_cell.length_a   1.000
_cell.length_b   1.000
_cell.length_c   1.000
_cell.angle_alpha   90.00
_cell.angle_beta   90.00
_cell.angle_gamma   90.00
#
_symmetry.space_group_name_H-M   'P 1'
#
loop_
_entity.id
_entity.type
_entity.pdbx_description
1 polymer ?
#
loop_
_entity_poly.entity_id
_entity_poly.type
_entity_poly.pdbx_seq_one_letter_code
_entity_poly.pdbx_strand_id
1 'polypeptide(L)'
;MNAASTKPGRRSTGATKPNAHGPVCFVAGILFATWAVYAPAAQDRPPNVGGDCAACHSCDDPSPQARCLRACARPAHEPKPTSLTNEFAPHIVILGELADRYLPVPFDHAGHAAMANMTRGCVVCHHHTPQGQEHPSCKSCHALEPGTGDIHMPGLKGAYHRQCMNCHVEWSGDTHCSVCHQPRTGGTTSLKLSTPSKDDIIGQMHPPIPEPEVRQYEIARDGIEPSRVLFRHKRHIDAYGLRCADCHHENSCVRCHARSNSDAPPVKPLNEHHQPCFACHENDACESCHYETEQPPPAMFDHAGTRWPLTRYHREAGCRDCHTVVPYQSPKTECNECHNDWAPGTFDHAVTGQTLDALHVSIDCAECHTNRQFDRPPTCGACHDADSGISFPDRRPGPVNSNNP
;
A
#
# COMPACT_ATOMS: atom_id res chain seq x y z
N MET A 1 37.95 55.26 14.08
CA MET A 1 38.63 54.57 15.20
C MET A 1 39.07 53.19 14.70
N ASN A 2 40.08 52.58 15.33
CA ASN A 2 40.78 51.36 14.85
C ASN A 2 39.94 50.09 15.13
N ALA A 3 40.16 48.88 14.57
CA ALA A 3 41.12 48.32 13.58
C ALA A 3 40.43 47.15 12.80
N ALA A 4 40.80 46.73 11.57
CA ALA A 4 41.80 45.66 11.21
C ALA A 4 41.73 44.34 12.04
N SER A 5 41.94 43.10 11.54
CA SER A 5 42.25 42.47 10.23
C SER A 5 42.00 40.93 10.37
N THR A 6 42.10 39.96 9.44
CA THR A 6 42.47 39.73 8.01
C THR A 6 41.65 38.49 7.51
N LYS A 7 41.44 38.12 6.23
CA LYS A 7 42.27 37.77 5.03
C LYS A 7 42.91 36.34 5.05
N PRO A 8 43.28 35.69 3.91
CA PRO A 8 42.40 34.76 3.18
C PRO A 8 42.98 33.34 2.92
N GLY A 9 42.24 32.47 2.23
CA GLY A 9 42.62 31.07 1.89
C GLY A 9 43.62 30.90 0.73
N ARG A 10 43.92 29.63 0.36
CA ARG A 10 44.96 29.28 -0.64
C ARG A 10 44.60 28.06 -1.51
N ARG A 11 45.15 28.01 -2.74
CA ARG A 11 45.01 26.92 -3.73
C ARG A 11 46.25 25.99 -3.79
N SER A 12 46.10 24.92 -4.56
CA SER A 12 47.04 23.79 -4.79
C SER A 12 48.31 24.09 -5.59
N THR A 13 49.42 23.45 -5.19
CA THR A 13 50.51 22.84 -6.00
C THR A 13 51.21 21.78 -5.10
N GLY A 14 52.00 20.80 -5.55
CA GLY A 14 52.42 20.39 -6.91
C GLY A 14 53.92 20.08 -6.95
N ALA A 15 54.31 18.87 -7.40
CA ALA A 15 55.69 18.31 -7.42
C ALA A 15 56.29 17.97 -6.02
N THR A 16 57.30 17.09 -5.84
CA THR A 16 58.14 16.29 -6.77
C THR A 16 58.62 14.97 -6.10
N LYS A 17 59.09 13.96 -6.87
CA LYS A 17 59.87 12.81 -6.36
C LYS A 17 61.35 13.17 -6.15
N PRO A 18 62.13 12.36 -5.40
CA PRO A 18 63.05 11.43 -6.11
C PRO A 18 63.06 9.98 -5.54
N ASN A 19 63.64 9.04 -6.30
CA ASN A 19 63.94 7.67 -5.86
C ASN A 19 65.40 7.56 -5.34
N ALA A 20 65.65 6.60 -4.45
CA ALA A 20 66.99 6.04 -4.19
C ALA A 20 66.88 4.51 -3.97
N HIS A 21 67.96 3.76 -4.20
CA HIS A 21 67.93 2.29 -4.32
C HIS A 21 68.46 1.55 -3.08
N GLY A 22 67.91 0.37 -2.81
CA GLY A 22 68.45 -0.59 -1.84
C GLY A 22 67.62 -1.89 -1.78
N PRO A 23 68.20 -3.09 -1.96
CA PRO A 23 67.46 -4.35 -1.98
C PRO A 23 67.28 -4.96 -0.58
N VAL A 24 66.08 -5.44 -0.26
CA VAL A 24 65.79 -6.26 0.93
C VAL A 24 64.88 -7.43 0.53
N CYS A 25 65.11 -8.60 1.12
CA CYS A 25 64.55 -9.88 0.67
C CYS A 25 63.02 -9.98 0.86
N PHE A 26 62.35 -10.61 -0.11
CA PHE A 26 60.98 -11.10 0.07
C PHE A 26 60.97 -12.28 1.06
N VAL A 27 60.48 -12.04 2.28
CA VAL A 27 59.99 -13.11 3.17
C VAL A 27 58.49 -13.22 2.96
N ALA A 28 58.03 -14.35 2.43
CA ALA A 28 56.62 -14.59 2.13
C ALA A 28 55.82 -14.90 3.41
N GLY A 29 55.47 -13.86 4.17
CA GLY A 29 54.59 -13.96 5.33
C GLY A 29 53.14 -14.21 4.93
N ILE A 30 52.70 -15.46 4.96
CA ILE A 30 51.29 -15.82 4.76
C ILE A 30 50.49 -15.37 6.00
N LEU A 31 49.90 -14.18 5.93
CA LEU A 31 48.93 -13.72 6.92
C LEU A 31 47.61 -14.46 6.75
N PHE A 32 47.43 -15.54 7.52
CA PHE A 32 46.12 -16.12 7.76
C PHE A 32 45.25 -15.12 8.52
N ALA A 33 44.51 -14.29 7.77
CA ALA A 33 43.44 -13.48 8.33
C ALA A 33 42.30 -14.42 8.77
N THR A 34 42.32 -14.83 10.04
CA THR A 34 41.25 -15.61 10.64
C THR A 34 40.00 -14.74 10.74
N TRP A 35 39.06 -14.93 9.79
CA TRP A 35 37.72 -14.36 9.88
C TRP A 35 37.01 -14.99 11.09
N ALA A 36 37.07 -14.31 12.23
CA ALA A 36 36.30 -14.67 13.41
C ALA A 36 34.82 -14.49 13.07
N VAL A 37 34.11 -15.61 12.84
CA VAL A 37 32.68 -15.61 12.59
C VAL A 37 31.99 -15.06 13.84
N TYR A 38 31.46 -13.84 13.73
CA TYR A 38 30.85 -13.13 14.84
C TYR A 38 29.47 -13.71 15.13
N ALA A 39 29.43 -14.85 15.84
CA ALA A 39 28.20 -15.44 16.32
C ALA A 39 27.46 -14.39 17.19
N PRO A 40 26.20 -14.05 16.89
CA PRO A 40 25.46 -13.10 17.70
C PRO A 40 25.34 -13.66 19.12
N ALA A 41 25.49 -12.79 20.12
CA ALA A 41 25.25 -13.17 21.51
C ALA A 41 23.85 -13.78 21.63
N ALA A 42 23.76 -14.93 22.31
CA ALA A 42 22.51 -15.63 22.48
C ALA A 42 21.52 -14.73 23.26
N GLN A 43 20.55 -14.16 22.55
CA GLN A 43 19.37 -13.58 23.18
C GLN A 43 18.72 -14.66 24.04
N ASP A 44 18.26 -14.31 25.24
CA ASP A 44 17.70 -15.24 26.22
C ASP A 44 16.51 -16.00 25.64
N ARG A 45 16.77 -17.16 25.04
CA ARG A 45 15.72 -18.10 24.66
C ARG A 45 15.05 -18.56 25.97
N PRO A 46 13.72 -18.47 26.10
CA PRO A 46 13.05 -19.14 27.20
C PRO A 46 13.46 -20.63 27.17
N PRO A 47 13.72 -21.27 28.33
CA PRO A 47 14.26 -22.62 28.38
C PRO A 47 13.36 -23.57 27.58
N ASN A 48 13.98 -24.42 26.75
CA ASN A 48 13.24 -25.36 25.91
C ASN A 48 12.54 -26.41 26.79
N VAL A 49 11.29 -26.13 27.11
CA VAL A 49 10.32 -27.04 27.74
C VAL A 49 9.89 -28.08 26.71
N GLY A 50 10.80 -29.04 26.47
CA GLY A 50 10.68 -30.02 25.40
C GLY A 50 9.48 -30.93 25.56
N GLY A 51 8.54 -30.87 24.62
CA GLY A 51 7.52 -31.88 24.35
C GLY A 51 6.34 -31.99 25.33
N ASP A 52 6.44 -31.46 26.55
CA ASP A 52 5.41 -31.61 27.58
C ASP A 52 4.21 -30.67 27.37
N CYS A 53 3.01 -31.24 27.24
CA CYS A 53 1.74 -30.52 27.19
C CYS A 53 1.54 -29.58 28.37
N ALA A 54 1.98 -29.94 29.58
CA ALA A 54 1.81 -29.15 30.80
C ALA A 54 2.54 -27.78 30.74
N ALA A 55 3.52 -27.63 29.85
CA ALA A 55 4.21 -26.36 29.60
C ALA A 55 3.32 -25.31 28.91
N CYS A 56 2.38 -25.74 28.05
CA CYS A 56 1.43 -24.87 27.37
C CYS A 56 0.02 -24.92 27.98
N HIS A 57 -0.35 -26.01 28.63
CA HIS A 57 -1.69 -26.23 29.18
C HIS A 57 -1.70 -26.17 30.72
N SER A 58 -2.76 -25.58 31.29
CA SER A 58 -3.02 -25.49 32.73
C SER A 58 -3.92 -26.62 33.26
N CYS A 59 -4.26 -27.59 32.42
CA CYS A 59 -4.99 -28.81 32.76
C CYS A 59 -4.33 -29.99 32.05
N ASP A 60 -4.49 -31.18 32.61
CA ASP A 60 -3.73 -32.38 32.18
C ASP A 60 -4.34 -33.07 30.94
N ASP A 61 -5.61 -32.78 30.62
CA ASP A 61 -6.34 -33.30 29.44
C ASP A 61 -7.00 -32.14 28.64
N PRO A 62 -6.24 -31.46 27.77
CA PRO A 62 -6.73 -30.31 27.00
C PRO A 62 -7.51 -30.75 25.75
N SER A 63 -8.72 -30.21 25.55
CA SER A 63 -9.57 -30.52 24.39
C SER A 63 -9.75 -29.31 23.44
N PRO A 64 -10.24 -29.51 22.19
CA PRO A 64 -10.49 -28.42 21.25
C PRO A 64 -11.45 -27.35 21.79
N GLN A 65 -12.37 -27.74 22.68
CA GLN A 65 -13.31 -26.87 23.39
C GLN A 65 -12.70 -26.32 24.70
N ALA A 66 -12.04 -27.17 25.49
CA ALA A 66 -11.41 -26.80 26.76
C ALA A 66 -9.88 -26.74 26.59
N ARG A 67 -9.39 -25.71 25.89
CA ARG A 67 -7.98 -25.65 25.47
C ARG A 67 -6.98 -25.40 26.59
N CYS A 68 -7.42 -24.93 27.77
CA CYS A 68 -6.58 -24.70 28.96
C CYS A 68 -5.25 -23.94 28.73
N LEU A 69 -5.13 -23.10 27.69
CA LEU A 69 -3.83 -22.52 27.33
C LEU A 69 -3.37 -21.50 28.39
N ARG A 70 -2.16 -21.71 28.93
CA ARG A 70 -1.46 -20.75 29.78
C ARG A 70 -1.17 -19.48 29.00
N ALA A 71 -1.27 -18.32 29.65
CA ALA A 71 -0.81 -17.06 29.05
C ALA A 71 0.68 -17.20 28.65
N CYS A 72 1.00 -16.96 27.38
CA CYS A 72 2.35 -17.19 26.87
C CYS A 72 3.32 -16.16 27.49
N ALA A 73 4.25 -16.63 28.32
CA ALA A 73 5.23 -15.79 29.03
C ALA A 73 6.33 -15.20 28.12
N ARG A 74 6.06 -15.00 26.83
CA ARG A 74 6.87 -14.11 25.99
C ARG A 74 6.68 -12.69 26.53
N PRO A 75 7.75 -11.92 26.78
CA PRO A 75 7.58 -10.50 27.03
C PRO A 75 6.85 -9.91 25.84
N ALA A 76 5.83 -9.07 26.11
CA ALA A 76 5.12 -8.36 25.08
C ALA A 76 6.16 -7.68 24.19
N HIS A 77 6.17 -8.03 22.90
CA HIS A 77 6.99 -7.31 21.95
C HIS A 77 6.38 -5.92 21.82
N GLU A 78 6.90 -4.99 22.63
CA GLU A 78 6.79 -3.57 22.36
C GLU A 78 7.13 -3.39 20.87
N PRO A 79 6.24 -2.83 20.05
CA PRO A 79 6.53 -2.60 18.66
C PRO A 79 7.59 -1.49 18.60
N LYS A 80 8.86 -1.89 18.67
CA LYS A 80 9.99 -0.98 18.46
C LYS A 80 9.73 -0.27 17.14
N PRO A 81 9.78 1.08 17.09
CA PRO A 81 9.54 1.83 15.86
C PRO A 81 10.70 1.64 14.88
N THR A 82 10.74 0.48 14.23
CA THR A 82 11.63 0.20 13.10
C THR A 82 11.12 1.01 11.92
N SER A 83 11.88 2.04 11.54
CA SER A 83 11.65 2.93 10.39
C SER A 83 11.85 2.22 9.02
N LEU A 84 11.38 0.98 8.90
CA LEU A 84 11.49 0.14 7.72
C LEU A 84 10.24 0.36 6.86
N THR A 85 10.41 0.99 5.70
CA THR A 85 9.34 1.17 4.70
C THR A 85 9.26 -0.06 3.78
N ASN A 86 8.12 -0.23 3.10
CA ASN A 86 7.96 -1.26 2.05
C ASN A 86 8.54 -0.81 0.68
N GLU A 87 9.27 0.30 0.65
CA GLU A 87 9.72 0.99 -0.58
C GLU A 87 10.81 0.22 -1.34
N PHE A 88 11.71 -0.44 -0.62
CA PHE A 88 12.82 -1.23 -1.18
C PHE A 88 12.61 -2.74 -1.01
N ALA A 89 11.45 -3.15 -0.48
CA ALA A 89 11.12 -4.55 -0.29
C ALA A 89 10.74 -5.22 -1.61
N PRO A 90 10.96 -6.54 -1.77
CA PRO A 90 10.47 -7.26 -2.94
C PRO A 90 8.94 -7.19 -3.01
N HIS A 91 8.39 -6.88 -4.18
CA HIS A 91 6.95 -6.95 -4.41
C HIS A 91 6.47 -8.41 -4.36
N ILE A 92 7.12 -9.29 -5.13
CA ILE A 92 6.83 -10.73 -5.18
C ILE A 92 8.05 -11.51 -4.67
N VAL A 93 7.82 -12.49 -3.80
CA VAL A 93 8.83 -13.45 -3.29
C VAL A 93 8.46 -14.85 -3.74
N ILE A 94 9.38 -15.56 -4.42
CA ILE A 94 9.11 -16.93 -4.89
C ILE A 94 9.48 -17.95 -3.78
N LEU A 95 8.49 -18.70 -3.32
CA LEU A 95 8.64 -19.81 -2.37
C LEU A 95 8.79 -21.12 -3.15
N GLY A 96 10.03 -21.52 -3.42
CA GLY A 96 10.38 -22.67 -4.27
C GLY A 96 10.58 -23.99 -3.52
N GLU A 97 10.44 -24.02 -2.20
CA GLU A 97 11.09 -25.07 -1.40
C GLU A 97 10.33 -26.42 -1.37
N LEU A 98 9.18 -26.48 -2.07
CA LEU A 98 8.43 -27.71 -2.39
C LEU A 98 8.29 -27.92 -3.91
N ALA A 99 9.13 -27.24 -4.71
CA ALA A 99 9.02 -27.19 -6.16
C ALA A 99 9.24 -28.54 -6.87
N ASP A 100 9.60 -29.63 -6.21
CA ASP A 100 9.63 -30.96 -6.83
C ASP A 100 8.21 -31.55 -7.03
N ARG A 101 7.27 -31.18 -6.14
CA ARG A 101 5.90 -31.73 -6.09
C ARG A 101 4.83 -30.73 -6.54
N TYR A 102 5.08 -29.45 -6.30
CA TYR A 102 4.16 -28.35 -6.61
C TYR A 102 4.85 -27.33 -7.52
N LEU A 103 4.09 -26.39 -8.06
CA LEU A 103 4.69 -25.21 -8.67
C LEU A 103 5.20 -24.28 -7.56
N PRO A 104 6.28 -23.50 -7.78
CA PRO A 104 6.74 -22.49 -6.83
C PRO A 104 5.62 -21.49 -6.54
N VAL A 105 5.46 -21.09 -5.28
CA VAL A 105 4.38 -20.15 -4.88
C VAL A 105 4.93 -18.72 -4.93
N PRO A 106 4.46 -17.84 -5.82
CA PRO A 106 4.76 -16.42 -5.71
C PRO A 106 3.89 -15.80 -4.60
N PHE A 107 4.56 -15.23 -3.62
CA PHE A 107 3.96 -14.52 -2.51
C PHE A 107 4.05 -13.01 -2.77
N ASP A 108 2.92 -12.35 -2.98
CA ASP A 108 2.83 -10.89 -3.01
C ASP A 108 3.10 -10.31 -1.62
N HIS A 109 4.37 -10.04 -1.37
CA HIS A 109 4.85 -9.41 -0.15
C HIS A 109 4.38 -7.95 -0.07
N ALA A 110 4.23 -7.23 -1.18
CA ALA A 110 3.76 -5.84 -1.15
C ALA A 110 2.29 -5.72 -0.69
N GLY A 111 1.39 -6.56 -1.23
CA GLY A 111 0.01 -6.63 -0.77
C GLY A 111 -0.08 -7.05 0.71
N HIS A 112 0.67 -8.07 1.13
CA HIS A 112 0.69 -8.51 2.52
C HIS A 112 1.27 -7.47 3.49
N ALA A 113 2.31 -6.72 3.09
CA ALA A 113 2.86 -5.62 3.88
C ALA A 113 1.86 -4.44 3.99
N ALA A 114 1.14 -4.12 2.91
CA ALA A 114 0.07 -3.12 2.93
C ALA A 114 -1.08 -3.54 3.87
N MET A 115 -1.49 -4.82 3.85
CA MET A 115 -2.49 -5.35 4.77
C MET A 115 -2.00 -5.36 6.23
N ALA A 116 -0.74 -5.72 6.47
CA ALA A 116 -0.15 -5.74 7.81
C ALA A 116 -0.16 -4.36 8.50
N ASN A 117 -0.05 -3.27 7.73
CA ASN A 117 -0.13 -1.91 8.27
C ASN A 117 -1.50 -1.57 8.89
N MET A 118 -2.59 -2.28 8.56
CA MET A 118 -3.91 -2.10 9.22
C MET A 118 -4.01 -2.81 10.58
N THR A 119 -3.06 -3.68 10.90
CA THR A 119 -3.04 -4.49 12.13
C THR A 119 -1.88 -4.06 13.02
N ARG A 120 -0.69 -4.68 12.89
CA ARG A 120 0.48 -4.36 13.73
C ARG A 120 1.77 -4.11 12.92
N GLY A 121 1.64 -3.80 11.64
CA GLY A 121 2.75 -3.59 10.72
C GLY A 121 3.61 -4.84 10.51
N CYS A 122 4.89 -4.65 10.18
CA CYS A 122 5.80 -5.74 9.82
C CYS A 122 5.91 -6.86 10.89
N VAL A 123 5.71 -6.54 12.18
CA VAL A 123 5.82 -7.51 13.28
C VAL A 123 4.66 -8.51 13.35
N VAL A 124 3.66 -8.40 12.47
CA VAL A 124 2.65 -9.45 12.25
C VAL A 124 3.29 -10.70 11.64
N CYS A 125 4.26 -10.53 10.74
CA CYS A 125 4.89 -11.62 9.98
C CYS A 125 6.37 -11.84 10.31
N HIS A 126 7.10 -10.77 10.63
CA HIS A 126 8.52 -10.84 10.97
C HIS A 126 8.75 -10.72 12.47
N HIS A 127 9.69 -11.51 12.98
CA HIS A 127 10.10 -11.53 14.37
C HIS A 127 11.62 -11.51 14.48
N HIS A 128 12.14 -11.00 15.61
CA HIS A 128 13.57 -10.94 15.91
C HIS A 128 14.45 -10.20 14.88
N THR A 129 13.86 -9.30 14.07
CA THR A 129 14.60 -8.41 13.14
C THR A 129 15.69 -7.66 13.90
N PRO A 130 16.99 -7.79 13.53
CA PRO A 130 18.05 -7.06 14.18
C PRO A 130 17.91 -5.55 13.95
N GLN A 131 18.27 -4.74 14.96
CA GLN A 131 18.14 -3.29 14.86
C GLN A 131 19.04 -2.72 13.75
N GLY A 132 18.42 -1.98 12.82
CA GLY A 132 19.13 -1.41 11.66
C GLY A 132 19.41 -2.40 10.53
N GLN A 133 18.76 -3.56 10.51
CA GLN A 133 18.83 -4.53 9.41
C GLN A 133 17.47 -4.71 8.72
N GLU A 134 17.51 -5.21 7.50
CA GLU A 134 16.33 -5.61 6.74
C GLU A 134 15.62 -6.81 7.36
N HIS A 135 14.36 -7.03 6.96
CA HIS A 135 13.56 -8.17 7.41
C HIS A 135 14.10 -9.50 6.83
N PRO A 136 14.62 -10.42 7.66
CA PRO A 136 15.19 -11.67 7.15
C PRO A 136 14.10 -12.61 6.64
N SER A 137 14.40 -13.34 5.56
CA SER A 137 13.54 -14.41 5.05
C SER A 137 13.45 -15.56 6.06
N CYS A 138 12.28 -16.19 6.20
CA CYS A 138 12.04 -17.26 7.18
C CYS A 138 13.12 -18.36 7.17
N LYS A 139 13.63 -18.72 5.99
CA LYS A 139 14.65 -19.77 5.79
C LYS A 139 16.07 -19.44 6.27
N SER A 140 16.37 -18.21 6.67
CA SER A 140 17.66 -17.91 7.32
C SER A 140 17.73 -18.44 8.76
N CYS A 141 16.57 -18.69 9.38
CA CYS A 141 16.46 -19.13 10.77
C CYS A 141 15.70 -20.46 10.91
N HIS A 142 14.70 -20.71 10.06
CA HIS A 142 13.91 -21.94 10.06
C HIS A 142 14.45 -22.94 9.03
N ALA A 143 15.06 -24.03 9.50
CA ALA A 143 15.61 -25.09 8.65
C ALA A 143 14.51 -25.85 7.88
N LEU A 144 14.83 -26.35 6.69
CA LEU A 144 13.94 -27.17 5.86
C LEU A 144 13.51 -28.45 6.60
N GLU A 145 14.49 -29.19 7.12
CA GLU A 145 14.29 -30.36 7.98
C GLU A 145 14.75 -30.01 9.41
N PRO A 146 13.82 -29.71 10.34
CA PRO A 146 14.16 -29.40 11.72
C PRO A 146 14.43 -30.67 12.54
N GLY A 147 15.28 -30.55 13.57
CA GLY A 147 15.29 -31.54 14.65
C GLY A 147 13.92 -31.59 15.35
N THR A 148 13.45 -32.78 15.69
CA THR A 148 12.06 -33.05 16.10
C THR A 148 11.66 -32.58 17.51
N GLY A 149 12.33 -31.56 18.07
CA GLY A 149 12.27 -31.24 19.50
C GLY A 149 12.15 -29.77 19.93
N ASP A 150 12.12 -28.80 19.01
CA ASP A 150 11.91 -27.37 19.33
C ASP A 150 10.60 -26.86 18.70
N ILE A 151 9.55 -26.75 19.50
CA ILE A 151 8.23 -26.22 19.08
C ILE A 151 8.20 -24.69 19.02
N HIS A 152 9.17 -24.02 19.64
CA HIS A 152 9.32 -22.57 19.64
C HIS A 152 10.02 -22.09 18.35
N MET A 153 10.91 -22.91 17.78
CA MET A 153 11.57 -22.72 16.48
C MET A 153 11.26 -23.89 15.51
N PRO A 154 10.02 -23.97 14.96
CA PRO A 154 9.64 -25.02 14.02
C PRO A 154 10.46 -24.96 12.72
N GLY A 155 10.50 -26.05 11.96
CA GLY A 155 11.06 -26.02 10.60
C GLY A 155 10.24 -25.17 9.62
N LEU A 156 10.82 -24.87 8.47
CA LEU A 156 10.34 -23.87 7.51
C LEU A 156 8.88 -24.09 7.09
N LYS A 157 8.50 -25.34 6.80
CA LYS A 157 7.11 -25.74 6.51
C LYS A 157 6.16 -25.39 7.66
N GLY A 158 6.57 -25.67 8.90
CA GLY A 158 5.81 -25.37 10.10
C GLY A 158 5.72 -23.86 10.38
N ALA A 159 6.77 -23.10 10.07
CA ALA A 159 6.77 -21.64 10.15
C ALA A 159 5.77 -21.02 9.14
N TYR A 160 5.88 -21.34 7.85
CA TYR A 160 4.96 -20.85 6.83
C TYR A 160 3.51 -21.24 7.11
N HIS A 161 3.24 -22.51 7.44
CA HIS A 161 1.88 -22.97 7.71
C HIS A 161 1.28 -22.24 8.93
N ARG A 162 2.01 -22.11 10.04
CA ARG A 162 1.51 -21.39 11.23
C ARG A 162 1.29 -19.90 10.97
N GLN A 163 2.11 -19.26 10.14
CA GLN A 163 1.97 -17.84 9.85
C GLN A 163 0.84 -17.55 8.84
N CYS A 164 0.88 -18.20 7.68
CA CYS A 164 -0.06 -17.94 6.59
C CYS A 164 -1.45 -18.52 6.88
N MET A 165 -1.54 -19.76 7.37
CA MET A 165 -2.86 -20.41 7.55
C MET A 165 -3.68 -19.74 8.66
N ASN A 166 -3.05 -19.23 9.73
CA ASN A 166 -3.80 -18.52 10.79
C ASN A 166 -4.56 -17.31 10.23
N CYS A 167 -3.88 -16.45 9.45
CA CYS A 167 -4.51 -15.29 8.83
C CYS A 167 -5.58 -15.69 7.79
N HIS A 168 -5.31 -16.71 6.97
CA HIS A 168 -6.27 -17.18 5.96
C HIS A 168 -7.51 -17.87 6.56
N VAL A 169 -7.38 -18.64 7.64
CA VAL A 169 -8.53 -19.20 8.39
C VAL A 169 -9.43 -18.09 8.92
N GLU A 170 -8.86 -17.02 9.46
CA GLU A 170 -9.62 -15.87 9.96
C GLU A 170 -10.24 -15.04 8.82
N TRP A 171 -9.51 -14.81 7.72
CA TRP A 171 -9.94 -13.94 6.62
C TRP A 171 -10.87 -14.64 5.62
N SER A 172 -10.40 -15.70 4.94
CA SER A 172 -11.11 -16.36 3.86
C SER A 172 -11.92 -17.57 4.33
N GLY A 173 -11.51 -18.17 5.45
CA GLY A 173 -12.01 -19.47 5.92
C GLY A 173 -11.47 -20.66 5.10
N ASP A 174 -10.51 -20.43 4.20
CA ASP A 174 -9.96 -21.47 3.31
C ASP A 174 -8.43 -21.55 3.40
N THR A 175 -7.95 -22.76 3.74
CA THR A 175 -6.53 -23.13 3.74
C THR A 175 -6.30 -24.52 3.14
N HIS A 176 -7.09 -24.93 2.14
CA HIS A 176 -6.79 -26.14 1.38
C HIS A 176 -5.42 -26.03 0.68
N CYS A 177 -4.71 -27.15 0.55
CA CYS A 177 -3.36 -27.17 -0.02
C CYS A 177 -3.26 -26.48 -1.39
N SER A 178 -4.30 -26.62 -2.21
CA SER A 178 -4.40 -26.05 -3.56
C SER A 178 -4.60 -24.54 -3.62
N VAL A 179 -4.94 -23.86 -2.51
CA VAL A 179 -5.05 -22.39 -2.45
C VAL A 179 -3.67 -21.75 -2.65
N CYS A 180 -2.63 -22.35 -2.07
CA CYS A 180 -1.25 -21.86 -2.19
C CYS A 180 -0.39 -22.72 -3.12
N HIS A 181 -0.59 -24.05 -3.13
CA HIS A 181 0.27 -24.99 -3.86
C HIS A 181 -0.45 -25.67 -5.03
N GLN A 182 -0.29 -25.11 -6.23
CA GLN A 182 -0.74 -25.75 -7.46
C GLN A 182 0.07 -27.05 -7.71
N PRO A 183 -0.56 -28.23 -7.86
CA PRO A 183 0.14 -29.49 -8.15
C PRO A 183 0.87 -29.45 -9.49
N ARG A 184 2.09 -30.03 -9.58
CA ARG A 184 2.78 -30.16 -10.87
C ARG A 184 2.15 -31.28 -11.71
N THR A 185 1.41 -30.90 -12.76
CA THR A 185 0.84 -31.84 -13.75
C THR A 185 1.83 -32.12 -14.89
N GLY A 186 2.93 -32.84 -14.56
CA GLY A 186 3.86 -33.41 -15.53
C GLY A 186 5.05 -32.53 -15.97
N GLY A 187 6.12 -33.18 -16.42
CA GLY A 187 7.29 -32.56 -17.07
C GLY A 187 8.31 -31.89 -16.14
N THR A 188 9.60 -32.04 -16.45
CA THR A 188 10.72 -31.36 -15.75
C THR A 188 11.06 -29.98 -16.33
N THR A 189 10.24 -29.45 -17.24
CA THR A 189 10.42 -28.13 -17.84
C THR A 189 10.12 -27.03 -16.83
N SER A 190 11.11 -26.18 -16.55
CA SER A 190 10.99 -25.00 -15.70
C SER A 190 9.86 -24.07 -16.17
N LEU A 191 9.09 -23.52 -15.23
CA LEU A 191 8.13 -22.46 -15.55
C LEU A 191 8.87 -21.26 -16.16
N LYS A 192 8.42 -20.83 -17.33
CA LYS A 192 8.45 -19.41 -17.66
C LYS A 192 7.38 -18.77 -16.78
N LEU A 193 7.76 -17.92 -15.83
CA LEU A 193 6.80 -17.05 -15.16
C LEU A 193 6.29 -16.05 -16.21
N SER A 194 5.07 -16.25 -16.66
CA SER A 194 4.31 -15.24 -17.39
C SER A 194 4.07 -14.03 -16.47
N THR A 195 3.97 -12.84 -17.04
CA THR A 195 3.33 -11.71 -16.34
C THR A 195 1.91 -12.13 -15.94
N PRO A 196 1.45 -11.89 -14.70
CA PRO A 196 0.14 -12.35 -14.26
C PRO A 196 -1.00 -11.85 -15.15
N SER A 197 -1.91 -12.75 -15.53
CA SER A 197 -3.12 -12.42 -16.31
C SER A 197 -4.22 -11.87 -15.40
N LYS A 198 -5.23 -11.21 -16.00
CA LYS A 198 -6.48 -10.86 -15.28
C LYS A 198 -7.26 -12.09 -14.80
N ASP A 199 -7.11 -13.22 -15.49
CA ASP A 199 -7.72 -14.51 -15.13
C ASP A 199 -6.80 -15.37 -14.25
N ASP A 200 -5.61 -14.86 -13.90
CA ASP A 200 -4.64 -15.59 -13.09
C ASP A 200 -4.93 -15.35 -11.61
N ILE A 201 -5.37 -16.41 -10.91
CA ILE A 201 -5.64 -16.39 -9.46
C ILE A 201 -4.35 -16.04 -8.68
N ILE A 202 -3.19 -16.28 -9.31
CA ILE A 202 -1.86 -15.95 -8.80
C ILE A 202 -1.58 -14.44 -8.90
N GLY A 203 -2.32 -13.70 -9.74
CA GLY A 203 -2.21 -12.25 -9.96
C GLY A 203 -3.15 -11.36 -9.12
N GLN A 204 -4.25 -11.91 -8.59
CA GLN A 204 -5.12 -11.23 -7.61
C GLN A 204 -5.46 -12.19 -6.47
N MET A 205 -4.55 -12.28 -5.48
CA MET A 205 -4.67 -13.21 -4.35
C MET A 205 -5.87 -12.95 -3.42
N HIS A 206 -6.52 -11.80 -3.56
CA HIS A 206 -7.89 -11.58 -3.10
C HIS A 206 -8.63 -10.73 -4.14
N PRO A 207 -9.95 -10.89 -4.32
CA PRO A 207 -10.75 -9.88 -5.02
C PRO A 207 -10.63 -8.54 -4.28
N PRO A 208 -10.87 -7.39 -4.95
CA PRO A 208 -10.99 -6.10 -4.27
C PRO A 208 -12.00 -6.20 -3.13
N ILE A 209 -11.63 -5.72 -1.94
CA ILE A 209 -12.56 -5.60 -0.82
C ILE A 209 -13.59 -4.55 -1.24
N PRO A 210 -14.88 -4.87 -1.41
CA PRO A 210 -15.87 -3.88 -1.81
C PRO A 210 -16.07 -2.92 -0.64
N GLU A 211 -15.50 -1.73 -0.74
CA GLU A 211 -15.67 -0.70 0.28
C GLU A 211 -17.15 -0.28 0.36
N PRO A 212 -17.68 -0.06 1.57
CA PRO A 212 -19.03 0.45 1.70
C PRO A 212 -19.10 1.87 1.14
N GLU A 213 -20.10 2.19 0.33
CA GLU A 213 -20.33 3.57 -0.12
C GLU A 213 -20.51 4.51 1.08
N VAL A 214 -21.31 4.05 2.05
CA VAL A 214 -21.61 4.75 3.30
C VAL A 214 -21.66 3.79 4.50
N ARG A 215 -21.37 4.33 5.68
CA ARG A 215 -21.73 3.75 6.98
C ARG A 215 -22.57 4.77 7.74
N GLN A 216 -23.77 4.38 8.15
CA GLN A 216 -24.62 5.15 9.04
C GLN A 216 -24.48 4.62 10.47
N TYR A 217 -24.38 5.54 11.42
CA TYR A 217 -24.41 5.25 12.86
C TYR A 217 -25.62 5.97 13.46
N GLU A 218 -26.36 5.26 14.30
CA GLU A 218 -27.53 5.78 15.02
C GLU A 218 -27.19 5.87 16.51
N ILE A 219 -27.46 7.03 17.11
CA ILE A 219 -27.03 7.39 18.45
C ILE A 219 -28.28 7.66 19.28
N ALA A 220 -28.75 6.62 19.97
CA ALA A 220 -29.73 6.73 21.05
C ALA A 220 -29.01 6.38 22.37
N ARG A 221 -28.94 7.34 23.29
CA ARG A 221 -28.40 7.17 24.65
C ARG A 221 -29.17 8.06 25.62
N ASP A 222 -29.38 7.59 26.84
CA ASP A 222 -30.05 8.38 27.88
C ASP A 222 -29.33 9.71 28.12
N GLY A 223 -30.05 10.82 28.00
CA GLY A 223 -29.51 12.17 28.16
C GLY A 223 -28.77 12.75 26.94
N ILE A 224 -28.86 12.12 25.76
CA ILE A 224 -28.37 12.68 24.49
C ILE A 224 -29.49 12.61 23.45
N GLU A 225 -29.74 13.71 22.74
CA GLU A 225 -30.79 13.76 21.71
C GLU A 225 -30.50 12.79 20.55
N PRO A 226 -31.52 12.08 20.00
CA PRO A 226 -31.33 11.08 18.95
C PRO A 226 -30.71 11.64 17.66
N SER A 227 -29.45 11.31 17.43
CA SER A 227 -28.67 11.80 16.29
C SER A 227 -28.14 10.67 15.40
N ARG A 228 -27.86 11.01 14.15
CA ARG A 228 -27.27 10.15 13.13
C ARG A 228 -25.92 10.71 12.70
N VAL A 229 -25.00 9.83 12.33
CA VAL A 229 -23.73 10.19 11.67
C VAL A 229 -23.60 9.38 10.39
N LEU A 230 -23.30 10.04 9.26
CA LEU A 230 -23.18 9.40 7.95
C LEU A 230 -21.74 9.49 7.43
N PHE A 231 -20.94 8.47 7.72
CA PHE A 231 -19.58 8.35 7.19
C PHE A 231 -19.62 7.89 5.73
N ARG A 232 -19.31 8.79 4.81
CA ARG A 232 -19.22 8.52 3.35
C ARG A 232 -17.89 7.83 3.02
N HIS A 233 -17.76 6.57 3.43
CA HIS A 233 -16.50 5.81 3.40
C HIS A 233 -15.86 5.78 2.01
N LYS A 234 -16.59 5.43 0.94
CA LYS A 234 -16.02 5.42 -0.42
C LYS A 234 -15.44 6.77 -0.83
N ARG A 235 -16.11 7.89 -0.51
CA ARG A 235 -15.59 9.24 -0.80
C ARG A 235 -14.30 9.56 -0.03
N HIS A 236 -14.11 9.04 1.18
CA HIS A 236 -12.85 9.22 1.95
C HIS A 236 -11.66 8.51 1.30
N ILE A 237 -11.89 7.34 0.69
CA ILE A 237 -10.87 6.65 -0.11
C ILE A 237 -10.66 7.37 -1.45
N ASP A 238 -11.70 7.45 -2.28
CA ASP A 238 -11.60 7.91 -3.66
C ASP A 238 -11.22 9.40 -3.77
N ALA A 239 -11.97 10.28 -3.09
CA ALA A 239 -11.84 11.73 -3.29
C ALA A 239 -10.78 12.36 -2.37
N TYR A 240 -10.66 11.88 -1.14
CA TYR A 240 -9.66 12.38 -0.18
C TYR A 240 -8.36 11.55 -0.17
N GLY A 241 -8.25 10.52 -0.99
CA GLY A 241 -7.03 9.72 -1.18
C GLY A 241 -6.51 9.10 0.11
N LEU A 242 -7.39 8.73 1.04
CA LEU A 242 -7.03 8.09 2.30
C LEU A 242 -6.86 6.58 2.09
N ARG A 243 -5.83 6.01 2.71
CA ARG A 243 -5.58 4.57 2.69
C ARG A 243 -6.35 3.92 3.83
N CYS A 244 -6.72 2.65 3.69
CA CYS A 244 -7.41 1.91 4.75
C CYS A 244 -6.65 1.97 6.10
N ALA A 245 -5.31 1.85 6.06
CA ALA A 245 -4.43 1.94 7.22
C ALA A 245 -4.28 3.35 7.83
N ASP A 246 -4.81 4.41 7.21
CA ASP A 246 -4.80 5.76 7.81
C ASP A 246 -5.89 5.88 8.89
N CYS A 247 -7.00 5.15 8.75
CA CYS A 247 -8.10 5.11 9.74
C CYS A 247 -8.14 3.79 10.54
N HIS A 248 -7.82 2.65 9.92
CA HIS A 248 -7.92 1.32 10.53
C HIS A 248 -6.59 0.86 11.12
N HIS A 249 -6.27 1.34 12.33
CA HIS A 249 -5.15 0.88 13.14
C HIS A 249 -5.59 -0.24 14.08
N GLU A 250 -4.75 -1.28 14.30
CA GLU A 250 -5.01 -2.46 15.14
C GLU A 250 -6.39 -3.14 14.93
N ASN A 251 -7.01 -2.99 13.75
CA ASN A 251 -8.31 -3.62 13.46
C ASN A 251 -8.10 -4.98 12.79
N SER A 252 -8.65 -6.05 13.38
CA SER A 252 -8.73 -7.35 12.70
C SER A 252 -9.56 -7.24 11.41
N CYS A 253 -9.04 -7.81 10.32
CA CYS A 253 -9.69 -7.85 9.01
C CYS A 253 -11.08 -8.51 9.06
N VAL A 254 -11.26 -9.45 10.00
CA VAL A 254 -12.55 -10.09 10.31
C VAL A 254 -13.64 -9.07 10.64
N ARG A 255 -13.30 -7.90 11.22
CA ARG A 255 -14.25 -6.82 11.52
C ARG A 255 -14.96 -6.26 10.27
N CYS A 256 -14.39 -6.43 9.08
CA CYS A 256 -15.01 -6.09 7.81
C CYS A 256 -15.42 -7.32 6.97
N HIS A 257 -14.79 -8.47 7.19
CA HIS A 257 -15.03 -9.70 6.40
C HIS A 257 -15.94 -10.75 7.05
N ALA A 258 -16.36 -10.57 8.31
CA ALA A 258 -17.24 -11.51 9.00
C ALA A 258 -18.58 -11.69 8.29
N ARG A 259 -18.96 -12.94 8.02
CA ARG A 259 -20.28 -13.32 7.48
C ARG A 259 -21.41 -13.29 8.52
N SER A 260 -21.16 -12.77 9.72
CA SER A 260 -22.10 -12.68 10.84
C SER A 260 -21.75 -11.46 11.72
N ASN A 261 -22.76 -10.71 12.14
CA ASN A 261 -22.62 -9.59 13.09
C ASN A 261 -22.73 -10.04 14.57
N SER A 262 -22.50 -11.32 14.86
CA SER A 262 -22.88 -11.95 16.15
C SER A 262 -22.11 -11.45 17.38
N ASP A 263 -20.91 -10.90 17.20
CA ASP A 263 -19.98 -10.59 18.28
C ASP A 263 -19.54 -9.12 18.22
N ALA A 264 -20.50 -8.21 18.42
CA ALA A 264 -20.24 -6.78 18.48
C ALA A 264 -19.39 -6.43 19.72
N PRO A 265 -18.19 -5.83 19.56
CA PRO A 265 -17.36 -5.45 20.71
C PRO A 265 -18.00 -4.34 21.54
N PRO A 266 -17.67 -4.21 22.84
CA PRO A 266 -18.26 -3.22 23.72
C PRO A 266 -18.07 -1.79 23.19
N VAL A 267 -19.10 -0.96 23.39
CA VAL A 267 -19.15 0.39 22.83
C VAL A 267 -18.07 1.27 23.46
N LYS A 268 -17.11 1.70 22.64
CA LYS A 268 -15.99 2.55 23.05
C LYS A 268 -16.48 3.88 23.68
N PRO A 269 -15.72 4.47 24.63
CA PRO A 269 -16.01 5.79 25.16
C PRO A 269 -15.92 6.86 24.05
N LEU A 270 -16.58 8.01 24.29
CA LEU A 270 -16.82 9.03 23.27
C LEU A 270 -15.52 9.48 22.57
N ASN A 271 -14.49 9.81 23.35
CA ASN A 271 -13.18 10.24 22.84
C ASN A 271 -12.53 9.19 21.93
N GLU A 272 -12.50 7.92 22.36
CA GLU A 272 -11.89 6.81 21.62
C GLU A 272 -12.66 6.45 20.34
N HIS A 273 -13.97 6.67 20.31
CA HIS A 273 -14.77 6.52 19.09
C HIS A 273 -14.51 7.66 18.07
N HIS A 274 -14.24 8.88 18.54
CA HIS A 274 -14.04 10.04 17.67
C HIS A 274 -12.59 10.28 17.22
N GLN A 275 -11.58 9.65 17.84
CA GLN A 275 -10.17 9.82 17.44
C GLN A 275 -9.91 9.67 15.92
N PRO A 276 -10.48 8.66 15.21
CA PRO A 276 -10.22 8.51 13.77
C PRO A 276 -10.75 9.67 12.92
N CYS A 277 -11.78 10.37 13.40
CA CYS A 277 -12.35 11.54 12.72
C CYS A 277 -11.57 12.81 13.11
N PHE A 278 -11.36 13.04 14.41
CA PHE A 278 -10.69 14.23 14.94
C PHE A 278 -9.22 14.34 14.49
N ALA A 279 -8.57 13.24 14.09
CA ALA A 279 -7.26 13.28 13.42
C ALA A 279 -7.21 14.15 12.14
N CYS A 280 -8.36 14.51 11.56
CA CYS A 280 -8.47 15.50 10.48
C CYS A 280 -9.52 16.59 10.76
N HIS A 281 -10.54 16.29 11.57
CA HIS A 281 -11.72 17.13 11.83
C HIS A 281 -11.75 17.72 13.26
N GLU A 282 -10.59 17.95 13.89
CA GLU A 282 -10.48 18.46 15.27
C GLU A 282 -11.20 19.80 15.51
N ASN A 283 -11.35 20.62 14.47
CA ASN A 283 -11.91 21.98 14.54
C ASN A 283 -13.31 22.09 13.89
N ASP A 284 -13.90 20.97 13.46
CA ASP A 284 -15.23 20.97 12.83
C ASP A 284 -16.34 21.01 13.88
N ALA A 285 -17.39 21.79 13.62
CA ALA A 285 -18.55 21.86 14.50
C ALA A 285 -19.33 20.54 14.52
N CYS A 286 -19.91 20.18 15.67
CA CYS A 286 -20.56 18.89 15.90
C CYS A 286 -21.63 18.54 14.85
N GLU A 287 -22.41 19.54 14.44
CA GLU A 287 -23.47 19.48 13.43
C GLU A 287 -22.98 19.14 12.01
N SER A 288 -21.68 19.26 11.74
CA SER A 288 -21.06 18.82 10.48
C SER A 288 -21.00 17.29 10.37
N CYS A 289 -21.05 16.57 11.50
CA CYS A 289 -21.06 15.11 11.56
C CYS A 289 -22.39 14.55 12.09
N HIS A 290 -22.95 15.18 13.13
CA HIS A 290 -24.20 14.77 13.77
C HIS A 290 -25.39 15.53 13.20
N TYR A 291 -26.40 14.82 12.72
CA TYR A 291 -27.67 15.41 12.30
C TYR A 291 -28.84 14.74 13.02
N GLU A 292 -29.95 15.47 13.20
CA GLU A 292 -31.17 14.95 13.81
C GLU A 292 -31.74 13.79 12.98
N THR A 293 -32.42 12.85 13.65
CA THR A 293 -32.85 11.60 13.01
C THR A 293 -33.74 11.80 11.78
N GLU A 294 -34.58 12.84 11.77
CA GLU A 294 -35.55 13.17 10.71
C GLU A 294 -34.98 14.06 9.59
N GLN A 295 -33.82 14.69 9.80
CA GLN A 295 -33.21 15.61 8.83
C GLN A 295 -32.48 14.85 7.71
N PRO A 296 -32.33 15.43 6.51
CA PRO A 296 -31.41 14.91 5.52
C PRO A 296 -29.96 14.97 6.06
N PRO A 297 -29.10 13.99 5.73
CA PRO A 297 -27.69 14.04 6.11
C PRO A 297 -27.01 15.28 5.50
N PRO A 298 -26.01 15.88 6.18
CA PRO A 298 -25.33 17.08 5.72
C PRO A 298 -24.91 17.01 4.25
N ALA A 299 -25.18 18.12 3.55
CA ALA A 299 -24.83 18.31 2.15
C ALA A 299 -23.31 18.30 2.02
N MET A 300 -22.80 17.45 1.14
CA MET A 300 -21.36 17.33 0.88
C MET A 300 -20.88 18.49 -0.02
N PHE A 301 -19.62 18.88 0.11
CA PHE A 301 -19.02 19.87 -0.79
C PHE A 301 -19.10 19.41 -2.26
N ASP A 302 -19.54 20.34 -3.11
CA ASP A 302 -19.78 20.17 -4.54
C ASP A 302 -19.24 21.37 -5.32
N HIS A 303 -18.50 21.10 -6.40
CA HIS A 303 -17.96 22.10 -7.30
C HIS A 303 -19.03 22.85 -8.11
N ALA A 304 -20.26 22.32 -8.24
CA ALA A 304 -21.35 22.98 -8.96
C ALA A 304 -21.71 24.37 -8.41
N GLY A 305 -21.48 24.61 -7.10
CA GLY A 305 -21.66 25.93 -6.47
C GLY A 305 -20.44 26.87 -6.59
N THR A 306 -19.38 26.47 -7.29
CA THR A 306 -18.11 27.20 -7.38
C THR A 306 -17.90 27.86 -8.75
N ARG A 307 -16.82 28.65 -8.86
CA ARG A 307 -16.39 29.23 -10.15
C ARG A 307 -15.78 28.20 -11.11
N TRP A 308 -15.57 26.94 -10.69
CA TRP A 308 -15.04 25.87 -11.54
C TRP A 308 -15.80 24.55 -11.29
N PRO A 309 -16.99 24.39 -11.93
CA PRO A 309 -17.74 23.13 -11.91
C PRO A 309 -16.97 22.01 -12.61
N LEU A 310 -16.94 20.81 -12.01
CA LEU A 310 -16.28 19.64 -12.59
C LEU A 310 -17.12 19.06 -13.73
N THR A 311 -16.72 19.34 -14.97
CA THR A 311 -17.36 18.85 -16.20
C THR A 311 -16.88 17.44 -16.57
N ARG A 312 -17.30 16.90 -17.73
CA ARG A 312 -17.14 15.49 -18.14
C ARG A 312 -15.79 14.87 -17.77
N TYR A 313 -14.69 15.51 -18.14
CA TYR A 313 -13.33 14.96 -18.03
C TYR A 313 -12.67 15.13 -16.65
N HIS A 314 -13.30 15.87 -15.73
CA HIS A 314 -12.81 16.09 -14.36
C HIS A 314 -13.83 15.68 -13.28
N ARG A 315 -14.97 15.12 -13.67
CA ARG A 315 -16.06 14.70 -12.77
C ARG A 315 -15.63 13.64 -11.74
N GLU A 316 -14.73 12.76 -12.15
CA GLU A 316 -14.25 11.61 -11.37
C GLU A 316 -12.87 11.87 -10.74
N ALA A 317 -12.34 13.10 -10.86
CA ALA A 317 -11.08 13.49 -10.24
C ALA A 317 -11.21 13.52 -8.70
N GLY A 318 -10.17 13.05 -8.01
CA GLY A 318 -10.05 13.17 -6.57
C GLY A 318 -9.80 14.62 -6.16
N CYS A 319 -10.23 15.02 -4.96
CA CYS A 319 -9.96 16.35 -4.44
C CYS A 319 -8.45 16.63 -4.40
N ARG A 320 -7.62 15.63 -4.13
CA ARG A 320 -6.15 15.78 -4.01
C ARG A 320 -5.41 15.88 -5.35
N ASP A 321 -6.07 15.59 -6.47
CA ASP A 321 -5.49 15.72 -7.81
C ASP A 321 -5.22 17.20 -8.14
N CYS A 322 -6.04 18.11 -7.59
CA CYS A 322 -5.88 19.57 -7.68
C CYS A 322 -5.54 20.22 -6.33
N HIS A 323 -6.15 19.78 -5.22
CA HIS A 323 -5.93 20.34 -3.88
C HIS A 323 -4.82 19.59 -3.15
N THR A 324 -3.57 19.85 -3.56
CA THR A 324 -2.36 19.21 -3.03
C THR A 324 -1.97 19.66 -1.61
N VAL A 325 -2.55 20.75 -1.11
CA VAL A 325 -2.28 21.35 0.21
C VAL A 325 -3.54 21.32 1.09
N VAL A 326 -3.41 20.86 2.32
CA VAL A 326 -4.46 20.81 3.36
C VAL A 326 -4.17 21.87 4.43
N PRO A 327 -5.17 22.63 4.93
CA PRO A 327 -6.57 22.67 4.50
C PRO A 327 -6.73 23.17 3.07
N TYR A 328 -7.72 22.64 2.35
CA TYR A 328 -7.90 22.89 0.92
C TYR A 328 -8.15 24.38 0.62
N GLN A 329 -7.21 24.97 -0.11
CA GLN A 329 -7.34 26.31 -0.69
C GLN A 329 -7.81 26.18 -2.14
N SER A 330 -8.28 27.28 -2.74
CA SER A 330 -8.58 27.30 -4.18
C SER A 330 -7.27 27.28 -4.98
N PRO A 331 -6.97 26.24 -5.78
CA PRO A 331 -5.89 26.32 -6.75
C PRO A 331 -6.24 27.37 -7.82
N LYS A 332 -5.25 27.75 -8.64
CA LYS A 332 -5.56 28.50 -9.85
C LYS A 332 -6.27 27.59 -10.87
N THR A 333 -6.87 28.20 -11.89
CA THR A 333 -7.68 27.48 -12.89
C THR A 333 -7.02 27.41 -14.27
N GLU A 334 -5.75 27.83 -14.43
CA GLU A 334 -5.00 27.55 -15.65
C GLU A 334 -4.64 26.06 -15.73
N CYS A 335 -4.90 25.42 -16.86
CA CYS A 335 -4.74 23.97 -17.02
C CYS A 335 -3.32 23.47 -16.70
N ASN A 336 -2.30 24.29 -17.00
CA ASN A 336 -0.88 23.98 -16.73
C ASN A 336 -0.47 24.05 -15.24
N GLU A 337 -1.37 24.44 -14.33
CA GLU A 337 -1.13 24.38 -12.88
C GLU A 337 -1.42 22.99 -12.30
N CYS A 338 -2.01 22.09 -13.09
CA CYS A 338 -2.25 20.69 -12.74
C CYS A 338 -1.74 19.72 -13.82
N HIS A 339 -1.94 20.04 -15.10
CA HIS A 339 -1.45 19.25 -16.23
C HIS A 339 -0.11 19.79 -16.73
N ASN A 340 1.00 19.19 -16.31
CA ASN A 340 2.33 19.57 -16.80
C ASN A 340 2.40 19.50 -18.34
N ASP A 341 2.93 20.55 -18.97
CA ASP A 341 3.12 20.68 -20.42
C ASP A 341 1.86 20.45 -21.27
N TRP A 342 0.69 20.90 -20.83
CA TRP A 342 -0.56 20.84 -21.59
C TRP A 342 -0.55 21.86 -22.76
N ALA A 343 -0.29 21.34 -23.97
CA ALA A 343 -0.13 22.08 -25.21
C ALA A 343 -0.48 21.20 -26.44
N PRO A 344 -0.54 21.77 -27.67
CA PRO A 344 -0.58 20.99 -28.90
C PRO A 344 0.61 20.02 -29.01
N GLY A 345 0.38 18.83 -29.57
CA GLY A 345 1.40 17.78 -29.69
C GLY A 345 1.76 17.03 -28.40
N THR A 346 1.52 17.60 -27.21
CA THR A 346 1.77 16.95 -25.91
C THR A 346 0.50 16.42 -25.24
N PHE A 347 -0.64 17.10 -25.41
CA PHE A 347 -1.92 16.62 -24.88
C PHE A 347 -2.50 15.47 -25.74
N ASP A 348 -2.51 14.26 -25.18
CA ASP A 348 -3.16 13.10 -25.79
C ASP A 348 -4.69 13.28 -25.80
N HIS A 349 -5.24 13.58 -26.97
CA HIS A 349 -6.68 13.70 -27.17
C HIS A 349 -7.41 12.35 -27.03
N ALA A 350 -6.74 11.20 -27.06
CA ALA A 350 -7.41 9.89 -26.96
C ALA A 350 -8.15 9.69 -25.62
N VAL A 351 -7.79 10.45 -24.57
CA VAL A 351 -8.54 10.53 -23.30
C VAL A 351 -9.96 11.09 -23.47
N THR A 352 -10.24 11.77 -24.59
CA THR A 352 -11.57 12.30 -24.97
C THR A 352 -12.34 11.39 -25.94
N GLY A 353 -11.77 10.22 -26.28
CA GLY A 353 -12.33 9.31 -27.28
C GLY A 353 -11.89 9.59 -28.73
N GLN A 354 -11.14 10.67 -28.97
CA GLN A 354 -10.68 11.09 -30.30
C GLN A 354 -9.15 11.08 -30.39
N THR A 355 -8.56 10.25 -31.24
CA THR A 355 -7.15 10.41 -31.60
C THR A 355 -7.04 11.39 -32.76
N LEU A 356 -6.12 12.35 -32.68
CA LEU A 356 -5.84 13.28 -33.78
C LEU A 356 -4.88 12.65 -34.80
N ASP A 357 -5.09 12.93 -36.08
CA ASP A 357 -4.14 12.59 -37.13
C ASP A 357 -2.93 13.54 -37.18
N ALA A 358 -1.92 13.21 -38.00
CA ALA A 358 -0.66 13.93 -38.09
C ALA A 358 -0.76 15.36 -38.67
N LEU A 359 -1.91 15.78 -39.20
CA LEU A 359 -2.15 17.16 -39.65
C LEU A 359 -2.83 17.98 -38.53
N HIS A 360 -3.70 17.35 -37.75
CA HIS A 360 -4.46 18.02 -36.70
C HIS A 360 -3.75 18.08 -35.34
N VAL A 361 -2.87 17.11 -35.03
CA VAL A 361 -2.22 16.98 -33.71
C VAL A 361 -1.37 18.18 -33.26
N SER A 362 -0.90 19.00 -34.22
CA SER A 362 -0.06 20.19 -33.98
C SER A 362 -0.80 21.53 -34.10
N ILE A 363 -2.13 21.53 -34.29
CA ILE A 363 -2.94 22.75 -34.39
C ILE A 363 -3.15 23.33 -32.98
N ASP A 364 -3.16 24.67 -32.82
CA ASP A 364 -3.46 25.27 -31.51
C ASP A 364 -4.89 24.97 -31.05
N CYS A 365 -5.03 24.71 -29.75
CA CYS A 365 -6.30 24.35 -29.13
C CYS A 365 -7.43 25.35 -29.45
N ALA A 366 -7.14 26.64 -29.65
CA ALA A 366 -8.16 27.67 -29.91
C ALA A 366 -8.74 27.65 -31.34
N GLU A 367 -8.00 27.12 -32.32
CA GLU A 367 -8.45 27.02 -33.73
C GLU A 367 -9.60 26.02 -33.87
N CYS A 368 -9.54 24.92 -33.09
CA CYS A 368 -10.61 23.93 -33.02
C CYS A 368 -11.62 24.24 -31.89
N HIS A 369 -11.17 24.67 -30.71
CA HIS A 369 -12.04 25.01 -29.58
C HIS A 369 -12.10 26.53 -29.39
N THR A 370 -13.04 27.19 -30.06
CA THR A 370 -13.18 28.65 -30.03
C THR A 370 -13.25 29.19 -28.60
N ASN A 371 -12.42 30.20 -28.29
CA ASN A 371 -12.22 30.76 -26.95
C ASN A 371 -11.77 29.73 -25.88
N ARG A 372 -11.15 28.62 -26.30
CA ARG A 372 -10.70 27.51 -25.44
C ARG A 372 -11.82 26.89 -24.60
N GLN A 373 -12.98 26.67 -25.24
CA GLN A 373 -14.15 25.98 -24.69
C GLN A 373 -14.13 24.48 -25.05
N PHE A 374 -13.67 23.64 -24.13
CA PHE A 374 -13.53 22.18 -24.30
C PHE A 374 -14.78 21.39 -23.89
N ASP A 375 -15.82 22.07 -23.40
CA ASP A 375 -17.16 21.55 -23.14
C ASP A 375 -18.01 21.42 -24.42
N ARG A 376 -17.49 21.86 -25.57
CA ARG A 376 -18.26 22.02 -26.83
C ARG A 376 -17.61 21.31 -28.02
N PRO A 377 -18.40 20.95 -29.04
CA PRO A 377 -17.88 20.44 -30.31
C PRO A 377 -16.87 21.40 -30.97
N PRO A 378 -15.82 20.87 -31.63
CA PRO A 378 -14.84 21.70 -32.33
C PRO A 378 -15.37 22.30 -33.64
N THR A 379 -14.79 23.42 -34.07
CA THR A 379 -15.17 24.16 -35.28
C THR A 379 -14.38 23.75 -36.51
N CYS A 380 -14.96 22.94 -37.40
CA CYS A 380 -14.33 22.53 -38.67
C CYS A 380 -14.27 23.66 -39.73
N GLY A 381 -15.31 24.50 -39.79
CA GLY A 381 -15.52 25.50 -40.85
C GLY A 381 -14.56 26.70 -40.88
N ALA A 382 -13.58 26.74 -39.97
CA ALA A 382 -12.49 27.72 -40.02
C ALA A 382 -11.38 27.31 -41.01
N CYS A 383 -11.22 26.00 -41.26
CA CYS A 383 -10.18 25.42 -42.11
C CYS A 383 -10.72 24.58 -43.28
N HIS A 384 -12.01 24.24 -43.27
CA HIS A 384 -12.68 23.47 -44.32
C HIS A 384 -13.85 24.25 -44.92
N ASP A 385 -13.91 24.34 -46.24
CA ASP A 385 -15.00 24.97 -46.97
C ASP A 385 -16.34 24.27 -46.67
N ALA A 386 -17.44 25.04 -46.65
CA ALA A 386 -18.78 24.50 -46.36
C ALA A 386 -19.19 23.36 -47.32
N ASP A 387 -18.79 23.45 -48.58
CA ASP A 387 -19.10 22.45 -49.62
C ASP A 387 -18.25 21.16 -49.54
N SER A 388 -17.26 21.12 -48.64
CA SER A 388 -16.37 19.95 -48.46
C SER A 388 -17.06 18.74 -47.81
N GLY A 389 -18.18 18.94 -47.13
CA GLY A 389 -18.86 17.91 -46.34
C GLY A 389 -18.07 17.45 -45.10
N ILE A 390 -17.14 18.27 -44.60
CA ILE A 390 -16.36 17.99 -43.38
C ILE A 390 -17.00 18.71 -42.18
N SER A 391 -17.78 17.96 -41.40
CA SER A 391 -18.47 18.41 -40.19
C SER A 391 -18.19 17.49 -39.00
N PHE A 392 -17.97 18.04 -37.81
CA PHE A 392 -18.07 17.26 -36.57
C PHE A 392 -19.56 17.09 -36.21
N PRO A 393 -20.05 15.88 -35.86
CA PRO A 393 -19.30 14.66 -35.54
C PRO A 393 -19.10 13.67 -36.70
N ASP A 394 -19.63 13.96 -37.89
CA ASP A 394 -19.75 13.02 -39.03
C ASP A 394 -18.41 12.69 -39.70
N ARG A 395 -17.50 13.68 -39.75
CA ARG A 395 -16.13 13.61 -40.24
C ARG A 395 -15.21 14.14 -39.15
N ARG A 396 -14.38 13.26 -38.60
CA ARG A 396 -13.51 13.53 -37.45
C ARG A 396 -12.03 13.61 -37.84
N PRO A 397 -11.22 14.41 -37.14
CA PRO A 397 -9.81 14.67 -37.45
C PRO A 397 -8.87 13.52 -37.05
N GLY A 398 -9.22 12.27 -37.42
CA GLY A 398 -8.51 11.06 -37.03
C GLY A 398 -9.43 9.96 -36.47
N PRO A 399 -8.87 8.81 -36.05
CA PRO A 399 -9.65 7.66 -35.60
C PRO A 399 -10.31 7.88 -34.22
N VAL A 400 -11.46 7.23 -34.03
CA VAL A 400 -12.24 7.25 -32.77
C VAL A 400 -11.87 6.04 -31.94
N ASN A 401 -11.61 6.24 -30.65
CA ASN A 401 -11.38 5.17 -29.70
C ASN A 401 -12.72 4.66 -29.15
N SER A 402 -13.17 3.49 -29.62
CA SER A 402 -14.45 2.88 -29.23
C SER A 402 -14.58 2.54 -27.74
N ASN A 403 -13.49 2.58 -26.98
CA ASN A 403 -13.45 2.18 -25.58
C ASN A 403 -13.69 3.34 -24.61
N ASN A 404 -13.82 4.57 -25.10
CA ASN A 404 -14.16 5.76 -24.31
C ASN A 404 -15.04 6.71 -25.16
N PRO A 405 -16.36 6.46 -25.25
CA PRO A 405 -17.27 7.11 -26.20
C PRO A 405 -17.64 8.57 -25.87
#